data_AF-R5CMV7-F1
#
_entry.id   AF-R5CMV7-F1
#
_cell.length_a   1.000
_cell.length_b   1.000
_cell.length_c   1.000
_cell.angle_alpha   90.00
_cell.angle_beta   90.00
_cell.angle_gamma   90.00
#
_symmetry.space_group_name_H-M   'P 1'
#
loop_
_entity.id
_entity.type
_entity.pdbx_description
1 polymer ?
#
loop_
_entity_poly.entity_id
_entity_poly.type
_entity_poly.pdbx_seq_one_letter_code
_entity_poly.pdbx_strand_id
1 'polypeptide(L)'
;MATRSGFYSKFGTFLSSGIPVVVKKGVTAEQLVREQRLGFVVSSLEEAAEIVTSLSPEEYKTITDHMKPFCELIRGGWFTRKLLAEAIVAVQSSPSC
;
A
#
# COMPACT_ATOMS: atom_id res chain seq x y z
N MET A 1 23.13 -1.40 -0.68
CA MET A 1 22.17 -2.47 -1.03
C MET A 1 20.96 -1.78 -1.66
N ALA A 2 20.91 -1.72 -3.00
CA ALA A 2 19.92 -0.93 -3.71
C ALA A 2 18.53 -1.58 -3.57
N THR A 3 17.68 -1.02 -2.72
CA THR A 3 16.24 -1.32 -2.75
C THR A 3 15.72 -0.88 -4.11
N ARG A 4 15.38 -1.85 -4.94
CA ARG A 4 14.83 -1.65 -6.29
C ARG A 4 13.48 -0.95 -6.12
N SER A 5 13.49 0.38 -6.14
CA SER A 5 12.33 1.24 -5.87
C SER A 5 11.45 1.29 -7.12
N GLY A 6 10.66 0.25 -7.32
CA GLY A 6 9.59 0.23 -8.31
C GLY A 6 8.26 0.14 -7.58
N PHE A 7 7.39 1.14 -7.76
CA PHE A 7 6.01 1.05 -7.31
C PHE A 7 5.29 0.01 -8.18
N TYR A 8 4.94 -1.13 -7.58
CA TYR A 8 4.34 -2.27 -8.27
C TYR A 8 2.93 -1.89 -8.73
N SER A 9 2.66 -1.88 -10.03
CA SER A 9 1.31 -1.59 -10.57
C SER A 9 0.24 -2.52 -10.00
N LYS A 10 0.61 -3.78 -9.75
CA LYS A 10 -0.25 -4.82 -9.17
C LYS A 10 -0.70 -4.47 -7.75
N PHE A 11 0.14 -3.79 -6.97
CA PHE A 11 -0.19 -3.38 -5.60
C PHE A 11 -1.36 -2.41 -5.58
N GLY A 12 -1.36 -1.41 -6.47
CA GLY A 12 -2.46 -0.48 -6.62
C GLY A 12 -3.77 -1.17 -7.03
N THR A 13 -3.71 -2.21 -7.87
CA THR A 13 -4.90 -2.98 -8.29
C THR A 13 -5.53 -3.78 -7.15
N PHE A 14 -4.72 -4.47 -6.33
CA PHE A 14 -5.27 -5.24 -5.20
C PHE A 14 -5.87 -4.35 -4.13
N LEU A 15 -5.21 -3.22 -3.85
CA LEU A 15 -5.77 -2.23 -2.94
C LEU A 15 -7.02 -1.58 -3.52
N SER A 16 -7.04 -1.22 -4.80
CA SER A 16 -8.23 -0.64 -5.41
C SER A 16 -9.39 -1.64 -5.44
N SER A 17 -9.14 -2.95 -5.51
CA SER A 17 -10.18 -3.98 -5.39
C SER A 17 -10.65 -4.23 -3.95
N GLY A 18 -9.97 -3.68 -2.94
CA GLY A 18 -10.29 -3.92 -1.53
C GLY A 18 -9.85 -5.30 -1.03
N ILE A 19 -8.81 -5.87 -1.63
CA ILE A 19 -8.25 -7.17 -1.23
C ILE A 19 -6.99 -6.92 -0.40
N PRO A 20 -6.90 -7.48 0.82
CA PRO A 20 -5.69 -7.36 1.64
C PRO A 20 -4.50 -8.03 0.96
N VAL A 21 -3.34 -7.41 1.07
CA VAL A 21 -2.12 -7.84 0.36
C VAL A 21 -1.13 -8.49 1.31
N VAL A 22 -0.45 -9.55 0.85
CA VAL A 22 0.66 -10.18 1.56
C VAL A 22 1.96 -9.79 0.87
N VAL A 23 2.86 -9.13 1.58
CA VAL A 23 4.13 -8.64 1.05
C VAL A 23 5.33 -9.21 1.81
N LYS A 24 6.44 -9.42 1.11
CA LYS A 24 7.67 -9.90 1.74
C LYS A 24 8.37 -8.78 2.51
N LYS A 25 8.97 -9.10 3.65
CA LYS A 25 9.86 -8.20 4.40
C LYS A 25 11.02 -7.71 3.51
N GLY A 26 11.32 -6.42 3.57
CA GLY A 26 12.36 -5.75 2.80
C GLY A 26 11.91 -5.14 1.48
N VAL A 27 10.62 -5.22 1.14
CA VAL A 27 10.08 -4.50 -0.04
C VAL A 27 9.70 -3.06 0.31
N THR A 28 9.77 -2.15 -0.66
CA THR A 28 9.41 -0.73 -0.51
C THR A 28 8.01 -0.51 0.08
N ALA A 29 7.03 -1.39 -0.22
CA ALA A 29 5.69 -1.31 0.35
C ALA A 29 5.54 -1.79 1.81
N GLU A 30 6.59 -2.37 2.43
CA GLU A 30 6.51 -2.91 3.80
C GLU A 30 5.98 -1.87 4.81
N GLN A 31 6.57 -0.67 4.81
CA GLN A 31 6.18 0.40 5.74
C GLN A 31 4.73 0.82 5.51
N LEU A 32 4.35 1.02 4.25
CA LEU A 32 2.98 1.40 3.88
C LEU A 32 1.95 0.36 4.32
N VAL A 33 2.22 -0.93 4.10
CA VAL A 33 1.30 -2.01 4.48
C VAL A 33 1.17 -2.11 6.01
N ARG A 34 2.26 -1.93 6.76
CA ARG A 34 2.22 -1.95 8.24
C ARG A 34 1.50 -0.75 8.83
N GLU A 35 1.84 0.45 8.39
CA GLU A 35 1.31 1.69 8.96
C GLU A 35 -0.17 1.87 8.66
N GLN A 36 -0.58 1.56 7.42
CA GLN A 36 -1.97 1.70 6.97
C GLN A 36 -2.78 0.40 7.14
N ARG A 37 -2.18 -0.65 7.73
CA ARG A 37 -2.80 -1.95 8.01
C ARG A 37 -3.54 -2.53 6.80
N LEU A 38 -2.86 -2.57 5.66
CA LEU A 38 -3.42 -2.97 4.36
C LEU A 38 -3.28 -4.48 4.08
N GLY A 39 -2.85 -5.25 5.08
CA GLY A 39 -2.58 -6.68 4.98
C GLY A 39 -1.39 -7.09 5.83
N PHE A 40 -0.58 -8.02 5.31
CA PHE A 40 0.43 -8.74 6.10
C PHE A 40 1.83 -8.60 5.51
N VAL A 41 2.82 -8.47 6.39
CA VAL A 41 4.24 -8.50 6.02
C VAL A 41 4.86 -9.78 6.55
N VAL A 42 5.29 -10.64 5.64
CA VAL A 42 5.83 -11.98 5.93
C VAL A 42 7.29 -12.09 5.56
N SER A 43 8.02 -12.98 6.23
CA SER A 43 9.42 -13.25 5.96
C SER A 43 9.62 -14.42 4.99
N SER A 44 8.66 -15.36 4.94
CA SER A 44 8.70 -16.54 4.06
C SER A 44 7.35 -16.85 3.41
N LEU A 45 7.32 -17.81 2.47
CA LEU A 45 6.10 -18.23 1.79
C LEU A 45 5.23 -19.13 2.69
N GLU A 46 5.85 -19.87 3.59
CA GLU A 46 5.19 -20.73 4.57
C GLU A 46 4.34 -19.89 5.52
N GLU A 47 4.90 -18.79 6.04
CA GLU A 47 4.16 -17.82 6.86
C GLU A 47 2.97 -17.21 6.10
N ALA A 48 3.13 -16.95 4.80
CA ALA A 48 2.02 -16.47 3.96
C ALA A 48 0.90 -17.51 3.85
N ALA A 49 1.24 -18.78 3.66
CA ALA A 49 0.28 -19.87 3.54
C ALA A 49 -0.45 -20.13 4.87
N GLU A 50 0.27 -20.06 5.99
CA GLU A 50 -0.30 -20.17 7.34
C GLU A 50 -1.33 -19.07 7.59
N ILE A 51 -0.99 -17.81 7.33
CA ILE A 51 -1.91 -16.67 7.52
C ILE A 51 -3.19 -16.85 6.69
N VAL A 52 -3.07 -17.23 5.42
CA VAL A 52 -4.23 -17.43 4.55
C VAL A 52 -5.12 -18.59 5.02
N THR A 53 -4.53 -19.61 5.64
CA THR A 53 -5.27 -20.79 6.13
C THR A 53 -5.88 -20.55 7.50
N SER A 54 -5.23 -19.75 8.36
CA SER A 54 -5.69 -19.47 9.73
C SER A 54 -6.69 -18.31 9.81
N LEU A 55 -6.79 -17.48 8.77
CA LEU A 55 -7.66 -16.31 8.74
C LEU A 55 -9.13 -16.69 8.83
N SER A 56 -9.80 -16.21 9.87
CA SER A 56 -11.26 -16.30 9.96
C SER A 56 -11.94 -15.29 9.02
N PRO A 57 -13.17 -15.58 8.54
CA PRO A 57 -13.96 -14.62 7.77
C PRO A 57 -14.16 -13.27 8.47
N GLU A 58 -14.22 -13.26 9.79
CA GLU A 58 -14.46 -12.12 10.67
C GLU A 58 -13.23 -11.22 10.74
N GLU A 59 -12.05 -11.81 10.89
CA GLU A 59 -10.77 -11.09 10.81
C GLU A 59 -10.55 -10.52 9.41
N TYR A 60 -10.85 -11.31 8.37
CA TYR A 60 -10.75 -10.85 6.98
C TYR A 60 -11.67 -9.64 6.73
N LYS A 61 -12.90 -9.69 7.22
CA LYS A 61 -13.86 -8.58 7.13
C LYS A 61 -13.36 -7.36 7.89
N THR A 62 -12.81 -7.53 9.09
CA THR A 62 -12.24 -6.44 9.89
C THR A 62 -11.13 -5.71 9.14
N ILE A 63 -10.22 -6.46 8.50
CA ILE A 63 -9.15 -5.89 7.68
C ILE A 63 -9.74 -5.15 6.48
N THR A 64 -10.66 -5.79 5.75
CA THR A 64 -11.29 -5.20 4.56
C THR A 64 -12.05 -3.91 4.89
N ASP A 65 -12.79 -3.88 6.00
CA ASP A 65 -13.52 -2.71 6.46
C ASP A 65 -12.58 -1.57 6.86
N HIS A 66 -11.45 -1.89 7.48
CA HIS A 66 -10.42 -0.88 7.79
C HIS A 66 -9.75 -0.32 6.53
N MET A 67 -9.56 -1.14 5.50
CA MET A 67 -8.92 -0.74 4.23
C MET A 67 -9.81 0.12 3.34
N LYS A 68 -11.15 0.00 3.42
CA LYS A 68 -12.12 0.75 2.60
C LYS A 68 -11.77 2.23 2.35
N PRO A 69 -11.55 3.07 3.38
CA PRO A 69 -11.21 4.48 3.15
C PRO A 69 -9.92 4.65 2.35
N PHE A 70 -8.92 3.80 2.58
CA PHE A 70 -7.67 3.85 1.82
C PHE A 70 -7.87 3.43 0.35
N CYS A 71 -8.70 2.41 0.12
CA CYS A 71 -9.07 1.97 -1.22
C CYS A 71 -9.78 3.08 -2.01
N GLU A 72 -10.65 3.86 -1.35
CA GLU A 72 -11.31 5.01 -1.95
C GLU A 72 -10.33 6.13 -2.33
N LEU A 73 -9.33 6.41 -1.49
CA LEU A 73 -8.26 7.37 -1.82
C LEU A 73 -7.49 6.96 -3.08
N ILE A 74 -7.19 5.66 -3.22
CA ILE A 74 -6.53 5.11 -4.39
C ILE A 74 -7.43 5.24 -5.63
N ARG A 75 -8.70 4.86 -5.53
CA ARG A 75 -9.68 4.97 -6.63
C ARG A 75 -9.89 6.43 -7.05
N GLY A 76 -9.85 7.37 -6.12
CA GLY A 76 -9.95 8.81 -6.38
C GLY A 76 -8.68 9.43 -6.98
N GLY A 77 -7.60 8.67 -7.10
CA GLY A 77 -6.31 9.17 -7.58
C GLY A 77 -5.69 10.21 -6.66
N TRP A 78 -5.97 10.14 -5.34
CA TRP A 78 -5.56 11.15 -4.38
C TRP A 78 -4.04 11.35 -4.35
N PHE A 79 -3.26 10.26 -4.39
CA PHE A 79 -1.80 10.31 -4.41
C PHE A 79 -1.26 11.05 -5.63
N THR A 80 -1.85 10.82 -6.81
CA THR A 80 -1.46 11.51 -8.05
C THR A 80 -1.76 13.00 -7.95
N ARG A 81 -2.95 13.38 -7.44
CA ARG A 81 -3.33 14.79 -7.26
C ARG A 81 -2.45 15.50 -6.25
N LYS A 82 -2.15 14.85 -5.12
CA LYS A 82 -1.26 15.38 -4.09
C LYS A 82 0.15 15.60 -4.65
N LEU A 83 0.72 14.60 -5.32
CA LEU A 83 2.05 14.71 -5.93
C LEU A 83 2.12 15.86 -6.94
N LEU A 84 1.09 16.02 -7.79
CA LEU A 84 1.03 17.13 -8.74
C LEU A 84 0.95 18.49 -8.05
N ALA A 85 0.12 18.62 -7.02
CA ALA A 85 0.01 19.86 -6.25
C ALA A 85 1.34 20.22 -5.56
N GLU A 86 1.99 19.23 -4.93
CA GLU A 86 3.29 19.42 -4.28
C GLU A 86 4.39 19.76 -5.30
N ALA A 87 4.39 19.13 -6.47
CA ALA A 87 5.35 19.44 -7.53
C ALA A 87 5.20 20.89 -8.02
N ILE A 88 3.97 21.38 -8.20
CA ILE A 88 3.71 22.77 -8.60
C ILE A 88 4.23 23.73 -7.53
N VAL A 89 3.94 23.47 -6.25
CA VAL A 89 4.42 24.30 -5.13
C VAL A 89 5.96 24.27 -5.03
N ALA A 90 6.59 23.12 -5.24
CA ALA A 90 8.04 22.99 -5.21
C ALA A 90 8.71 23.78 -6.35
N VAL A 91 8.13 23.77 -7.54
CA VAL A 91 8.62 24.58 -8.67
C VAL A 91 8.46 26.08 -8.40
N GLN A 92 7.36 26.50 -7.76
CA GLN A 92 7.11 27.91 -7.44
C GLN A 92 7.95 28.45 -6.27
N SER A 93 8.32 27.60 -5.32
CA SER A 93 9.14 27.96 -4.16
C SER A 93 10.65 27.84 -4.39
N SER A 94 11.06 27.36 -5.57
CA SER A 94 12.45 27.42 -6.01
C SER A 94 12.81 28.89 -6.27
N PRO A 95 13.82 29.46 -5.60
CA PRO A 95 14.25 30.83 -5.89
C PRO A 95 14.66 30.87 -7.37
N SER A 96 13.99 31.73 -8.13
CA SER A 96 14.47 32.18 -9.43
C SER A 96 15.91 32.66 -9.26
N CYS A 97 16.85 32.00 -9.92
CA CYS A 97 18.16 32.57 -10.18
C CYS A 97 18.00 33.90 -10.93
#